data_AF-A0A0W1AYN1-F1
#
_entry.id   AF-A0A0W1AYN1-F1
#
_cell.length_a   1.000
_cell.length_b   1.000
_cell.length_c   1.000
_cell.angle_alpha   90.00
_cell.angle_beta   90.00
_cell.angle_gamma   90.00
#
_symmetry.space_group_name_H-M   'P 1'
#
loop_
_entity.id
_entity.type
_entity.pdbx_description
1 polymer ?
#
loop_
_entity_poly.entity_id
_entity_poly.type
_entity_poly.pdbx_seq_one_letter_code
_entity_poly.pdbx_strand_id
1 'polypeptide(L)'
;MESNTAVSALTILQYLALIHQVTYTNVCREVGLTPQQFSDWVKKRRPVPKERLQALAEFFKVEAELLIDENNYLLDLTPETKIEVQILFLTRMLMNEEENPEKEGYQQKLQQLQWEKRKQSLITRFSTLLDHKNKQIEELCLAFLHQMENESSEV
;
A
#
# COMPACT_ATOMS: atom_id res chain seq x y z
N MET A 1 23.02 23.60 -4.72
CA MET A 1 21.82 24.23 -4.15
C MET A 1 20.63 23.67 -4.90
N GLU A 2 20.03 22.62 -4.37
CA GLU A 2 18.71 22.17 -4.86
C GLU A 2 17.74 22.30 -3.69
N SER A 3 16.65 22.94 -4.03
CA SER A 3 15.62 23.53 -3.19
C SER A 3 14.97 22.53 -2.23
N ASN A 4 15.02 22.93 -0.96
CA ASN A 4 14.04 22.66 0.07
C ASN A 4 12.61 22.66 -0.52
N THR A 5 12.09 21.48 -0.85
CA THR A 5 10.71 21.29 -1.31
C THR A 5 10.00 20.56 -0.19
N ALA A 6 8.94 21.17 0.31
CA ALA A 6 8.01 20.58 1.27
C ALA A 6 7.81 19.10 0.91
N VAL A 7 7.99 18.21 1.90
CA VAL A 7 7.86 16.76 1.72
C VAL A 7 6.41 16.47 1.32
N SER A 8 6.14 16.55 0.01
CA SER A 8 4.93 16.05 -0.61
C SER A 8 4.82 14.60 -0.20
N ALA A 9 3.64 14.18 0.25
CA ALA A 9 3.34 12.77 0.41
C ALA A 9 3.75 12.03 -0.88
N LEU A 10 4.51 10.94 -0.73
CA LEU A 10 4.92 10.10 -1.84
C LEU A 10 3.66 9.53 -2.50
N THR A 11 3.57 9.49 -3.82
CA THR A 11 2.47 8.76 -4.49
C THR A 11 2.74 7.25 -4.53
N ILE A 12 1.69 6.44 -4.72
CA ILE A 12 1.83 4.99 -4.91
C ILE A 12 2.78 4.68 -6.07
N LEU A 13 2.66 5.41 -7.18
CA LEU A 13 3.54 5.24 -8.35
C LEU A 13 5.02 5.49 -8.03
N GLN A 14 5.31 6.53 -7.24
CA GLN A 14 6.68 6.80 -6.82
C GLN A 14 7.22 5.72 -5.88
N TYR A 15 6.35 5.18 -5.02
CA TYR A 15 6.71 4.10 -4.11
C TYR A 15 6.98 2.79 -4.84
N LEU A 16 6.18 2.47 -5.87
CA LEU A 16 6.41 1.33 -6.75
C LEU A 16 7.76 1.42 -7.46
N ALA A 17 8.12 2.58 -8.00
CA ALA A 17 9.44 2.78 -8.59
C ALA A 17 10.58 2.53 -7.59
N LEU A 18 10.40 2.98 -6.34
CA LEU A 18 11.36 2.79 -5.26
C LEU A 18 11.57 1.31 -4.92
N ILE A 19 10.50 0.54 -4.69
CA ILE A 19 10.63 -0.87 -4.28
C ILE A 19 11.10 -1.78 -5.43
N HIS A 20 10.80 -1.42 -6.67
CA HIS A 20 11.35 -2.08 -7.86
C HIS A 20 12.77 -1.62 -8.20
N GLN A 21 13.34 -0.67 -7.45
CA GLN A 21 14.67 -0.08 -7.68
C GLN A 21 14.85 0.48 -9.11
N VAL A 22 13.77 1.02 -9.69
CA VAL A 22 13.77 1.63 -11.02
C VAL A 22 13.69 3.16 -10.91
N THR A 23 14.42 3.86 -11.77
CA THR A 23 14.33 5.31 -11.85
C THR A 23 13.07 5.73 -12.62
N TYR A 24 12.53 6.91 -12.33
CA TYR A 24 11.39 7.45 -13.09
C TYR A 24 11.68 7.62 -14.58
N THR A 25 12.94 7.91 -14.94
CA THR A 25 13.37 7.99 -16.34
C THR A 25 13.30 6.63 -17.04
N ASN A 26 13.62 5.54 -16.35
CA ASN A 26 13.48 4.19 -16.89
C ASN A 26 11.99 3.82 -17.04
N VAL A 27 11.17 4.07 -16.02
CA VAL A 27 9.71 3.87 -16.11
C VAL A 27 9.12 4.64 -17.30
N CYS A 28 9.50 5.91 -17.46
CA CYS A 28 9.06 6.73 -18.58
C CYS A 28 9.46 6.14 -19.94
N ARG A 29 10.70 5.65 -20.07
CA ARG A 29 11.20 5.04 -21.30
C ARG A 29 10.41 3.78 -21.66
N GLU A 30 10.24 2.88 -20.71
CA GLU A 30 9.57 1.59 -20.90
C GLU A 30 8.07 1.74 -21.22
N VAL A 31 7.43 2.73 -20.59
CA VAL A 31 5.97 2.98 -20.76
C VAL A 31 5.70 3.98 -21.91
N GLY A 32 6.74 4.51 -22.56
CA GLY A 32 6.61 5.47 -23.66
C GLY A 32 6.02 6.82 -23.23
N LEU A 33 6.44 7.32 -22.06
CA LEU A 33 6.05 8.58 -21.44
C LEU A 33 7.21 9.57 -21.43
N THR A 34 6.90 10.87 -21.37
CA THR A 34 7.94 11.87 -21.08
C THR A 34 8.05 12.14 -19.58
N PRO A 35 9.25 12.51 -19.06
CA PRO A 35 9.41 12.88 -17.65
C PRO A 35 8.48 14.01 -17.19
N GLN A 36 8.13 14.93 -18.10
CA GLN A 36 7.17 16.00 -17.82
C GLN A 36 5.78 15.42 -17.53
N GLN A 37 5.33 14.45 -18.34
CA GLN A 37 4.04 13.81 -18.13
C GLN A 37 3.95 13.13 -16.77
N PHE A 38 5.01 12.41 -16.39
CA PHE A 38 5.13 11.77 -15.09
C PHE A 38 5.10 12.79 -13.95
N SER A 39 5.87 13.89 -14.07
CA SER A 39 5.89 14.95 -13.06
C SER A 39 4.52 15.61 -12.88
N ASP A 40 3.79 15.84 -13.97
CA ASP A 40 2.46 16.45 -13.91
C ASP A 40 1.45 15.55 -13.18
N TRP A 41 1.54 14.23 -13.32
CA TRP A 41 0.67 13.29 -12.61
C TRP A 41 1.02 13.17 -11.12
N VAL A 42 2.31 13.07 -10.79
CA VAL A 42 2.78 13.05 -9.39
C VAL A 42 2.36 14.33 -8.66
N LYS A 43 2.40 15.47 -9.34
CA LYS A 43 1.96 16.77 -8.80
C LYS A 43 0.44 16.98 -8.90
N LYS A 44 -0.32 15.97 -9.33
CA LYS A 44 -1.78 16.00 -9.50
C LYS A 44 -2.27 17.19 -10.33
N ARG A 45 -1.48 17.64 -11.32
CA ARG A 45 -1.84 18.76 -12.21
C ARG A 45 -2.86 18.36 -13.27
N ARG A 46 -2.97 17.06 -13.54
CA ARG A 46 -3.90 16.49 -14.52
C ARG A 46 -4.13 15.00 -14.21
N PRO A 47 -5.26 14.44 -14.63
CA PRO A 47 -5.53 13.01 -14.49
C PRO A 47 -4.63 12.14 -15.39
N VAL A 48 -4.51 10.86 -15.03
CA VAL A 48 -3.81 9.83 -15.80
C VAL A 48 -4.78 9.26 -16.85
N PRO A 49 -4.46 9.35 -18.16
CA PRO A 49 -5.29 8.74 -19.20
C PRO A 49 -5.33 7.21 -19.04
N LYS A 50 -6.49 6.59 -19.30
CA LYS A 50 -6.71 5.14 -19.13
C LYS A 50 -5.67 4.26 -19.82
N GLU A 51 -5.29 4.58 -21.05
CA GLU A 51 -4.25 3.84 -21.80
C GLU A 51 -2.89 3.87 -21.09
N ARG A 52 -2.54 5.02 -20.50
CA ARG A 52 -1.26 5.19 -19.78
C ARG A 52 -1.31 4.57 -18.40
N LEU A 53 -2.46 4.64 -17.74
CA LEU A 53 -2.71 3.95 -16.49
C LEU A 53 -2.50 2.44 -16.66
N GLN A 54 -3.09 1.86 -17.70
CA GLN A 54 -2.95 0.43 -18.00
C GLN A 54 -1.49 0.04 -18.24
N ALA A 55 -0.75 0.85 -19.03
CA ALA A 55 0.65 0.57 -19.30
C ALA A 55 1.54 0.67 -18.03
N LEU A 56 1.24 1.60 -17.12
CA LEU A 56 1.90 1.68 -15.80
C LEU A 56 1.56 0.47 -14.93
N ALA A 57 0.28 0.08 -14.90
CA ALA A 57 -0.20 -1.07 -14.14
C ALA A 57 0.46 -2.36 -14.62
N GLU A 58 0.59 -2.56 -15.92
CA GLU A 58 1.28 -3.70 -16.54
C GLU A 58 2.78 -3.69 -16.25
N PHE A 59 3.44 -2.53 -16.32
CA PHE A 59 4.85 -2.40 -16.02
C PHE A 59 5.17 -2.85 -14.58
N PHE A 60 4.39 -2.37 -13.60
CA PHE A 60 4.53 -2.75 -12.20
C PHE A 60 3.83 -4.05 -11.83
N LYS A 61 3.06 -4.62 -12.76
CA LYS A 61 2.17 -5.76 -12.56
C LYS A 61 1.27 -5.62 -11.32
N VAL A 62 0.56 -4.50 -11.25
CA VAL A 62 -0.47 -4.19 -10.25
C VAL A 62 -1.80 -3.94 -10.95
N GLU A 63 -2.89 -3.90 -10.19
CA GLU A 63 -4.19 -3.45 -10.70
C GLU A 63 -4.16 -1.92 -10.94
N ALA A 64 -4.81 -1.47 -12.01
CA ALA A 64 -4.79 -0.07 -12.41
C ALA A 64 -5.47 0.83 -11.37
N GLU A 65 -6.53 0.32 -10.76
CA GLU A 65 -7.33 0.96 -9.71
C GLU A 65 -6.51 1.23 -8.44
N LEU A 66 -5.42 0.48 -8.21
CA LEU A 66 -4.51 0.72 -7.09
C LEU A 66 -3.73 2.04 -7.25
N LEU A 67 -3.59 2.56 -8.46
CA LEU A 67 -2.76 3.73 -8.73
C LEU A 67 -3.52 5.05 -8.64
N ILE A 68 -4.83 5.05 -8.79
CA ILE A 68 -5.64 6.26 -9.01
C ILE A 68 -6.90 6.33 -8.17
N ASP A 69 -7.39 7.55 -7.95
CA ASP A 69 -8.71 7.80 -7.39
C ASP A 69 -9.83 7.73 -8.46
N GLU A 70 -11.06 7.94 -8.02
CA GLU A 70 -12.27 8.01 -8.87
C GLU A 70 -12.21 9.07 -9.99
N ASN A 71 -11.34 10.07 -9.87
CA ASN A 71 -11.14 11.13 -10.84
C ASN A 71 -9.90 10.90 -11.72
N ASN A 72 -9.27 9.71 -11.63
CA ASN A 72 -8.04 9.31 -12.32
C ASN A 72 -6.79 10.11 -11.90
N TYR A 73 -6.74 10.69 -10.71
CA TYR A 73 -5.51 11.26 -10.16
C TYR A 73 -4.73 10.22 -9.38
N LEU A 74 -3.40 10.29 -9.42
CA LEU A 74 -2.56 9.36 -8.66
C LEU A 74 -2.86 9.44 -7.16
N LEU A 75 -3.04 8.28 -6.53
CA LEU A 75 -3.23 8.17 -5.11
C LEU A 75 -1.93 8.49 -4.36
N ASP A 76 -2.10 9.18 -3.23
CA ASP A 76 -1.02 9.33 -2.26
C ASP A 76 -0.77 7.99 -1.56
N LEU A 77 0.47 7.77 -1.17
CA LEU A 77 0.85 6.62 -0.38
C LEU A 77 0.36 6.81 1.06
N THR A 78 -0.75 6.18 1.38
CA THR A 78 -1.21 6.01 2.76
C THR A 78 -0.47 4.84 3.42
N PRO A 79 -0.41 4.78 4.77
CA PRO A 79 0.15 3.63 5.48
C PRO A 79 -0.50 2.30 5.07
N GLU A 80 -1.81 2.30 4.85
CA GLU A 80 -2.58 1.13 4.42
C GLU A 80 -2.15 0.70 3.01
N THR A 81 -2.25 1.61 2.03
CA THR A 81 -1.85 1.31 0.64
C THR A 81 -0.38 0.92 0.52
N LYS A 82 0.49 1.44 1.41
CA LYS A 82 1.90 1.04 1.47
C LYS A 82 2.05 -0.43 1.84
N ILE A 83 1.33 -0.89 2.86
CA ILE A 83 1.33 -2.30 3.28
C ILE A 83 0.83 -3.18 2.13
N GLU A 84 -0.24 -2.77 1.45
CA GLU A 84 -0.81 -3.54 0.34
C GLU A 84 0.15 -3.67 -0.84
N VAL A 85 0.73 -2.56 -1.28
CA VAL A 85 1.72 -2.54 -2.36
C VAL A 85 2.95 -3.39 -2.01
N GLN A 86 3.43 -3.32 -0.76
CA GLN A 86 4.55 -4.17 -0.32
C GLN A 86 4.18 -5.66 -0.31
N ILE A 87 2.98 -6.03 0.14
CA ILE A 87 2.50 -7.41 0.11
C ILE A 87 2.45 -7.92 -1.32
N LEU A 88 1.90 -7.14 -2.26
CA LEU A 88 1.83 -7.51 -3.68
C LEU A 88 3.23 -7.73 -4.27
N PHE A 89 4.14 -6.78 -4.03
CA PHE A 89 5.53 -6.88 -4.47
C PHE A 89 6.22 -8.13 -3.92
N LEU A 90 6.19 -8.36 -2.61
CA LEU A 90 6.87 -9.50 -1.98
C LEU A 90 6.26 -10.84 -2.41
N THR A 91 4.93 -10.93 -2.49
CA THR A 91 4.25 -12.13 -2.98
C THR A 91 4.74 -12.49 -4.37
N ARG A 92 4.87 -11.50 -5.25
CA ARG A 92 5.41 -11.71 -6.59
C ARG A 92 6.87 -12.16 -6.57
N MET A 93 7.72 -11.49 -5.79
CA MET A 93 9.14 -11.85 -5.69
C MET A 93 9.35 -13.26 -5.16
N LEU A 94 8.40 -13.79 -4.38
CA LEU A 94 8.42 -15.17 -3.87
C LEU A 94 7.84 -16.20 -4.86
N MET A 95 6.99 -15.77 -5.80
CA MET A 95 6.44 -16.62 -6.86
C MET A 95 7.39 -16.81 -8.05
N ASN A 96 8.35 -15.90 -8.25
CA ASN A 96 9.37 -16.08 -9.26
C ASN A 96 10.26 -17.28 -8.90
N GLU A 97 10.43 -18.23 -9.83
CA GLU A 97 11.11 -19.52 -9.61
C GLU A 97 12.64 -19.41 -9.62
N GLU A 98 13.20 -18.27 -10.04
CA GLU A 98 14.64 -18.02 -9.95
C GLU A 98 15.11 -18.05 -8.49
N GLU A 99 16.29 -18.60 -8.25
CA GLU A 99 16.88 -18.70 -6.92
C GLU A 99 17.13 -17.29 -6.36
N ASN A 100 16.18 -16.81 -5.55
CA ASN A 100 16.23 -15.50 -4.94
C ASN A 100 17.01 -15.62 -3.61
N PRO A 101 18.23 -15.05 -3.49
CA PRO A 101 19.04 -15.13 -2.28
C PRO A 101 18.38 -14.43 -1.08
N GLU A 102 17.37 -13.58 -1.32
CA GLU A 102 16.63 -12.84 -0.28
C GLU A 102 15.29 -13.50 0.10
N LYS A 103 15.00 -14.70 -0.43
CA LYS A 103 13.70 -15.38 -0.28
C LYS A 103 13.24 -15.49 1.18
N GLU A 104 14.14 -15.86 2.08
CA GLU A 104 13.80 -15.97 3.52
C GLU A 104 13.42 -14.61 4.12
N GLY A 105 14.19 -13.55 3.81
CA GLY A 105 13.89 -12.20 4.26
C GLY A 105 12.55 -11.69 3.73
N TYR A 106 12.22 -12.00 2.48
CA TYR A 106 10.92 -11.65 1.89
C TYR A 106 9.76 -12.41 2.54
N GLN A 107 9.94 -13.69 2.87
CA GLN A 107 8.92 -14.47 3.58
C GLN A 107 8.65 -13.90 4.97
N GLN A 108 9.70 -13.62 5.75
CA GLN A 108 9.57 -13.02 7.08
C GLN A 108 8.88 -11.65 6.99
N LYS A 109 9.29 -10.80 6.04
CA LYS A 109 8.69 -9.49 5.86
C LYS A 109 7.22 -9.57 5.43
N LEU A 110 6.90 -10.50 4.52
CA LEU A 110 5.53 -10.73 4.07
C LEU A 110 4.62 -11.19 5.23
N GLN A 111 5.09 -12.10 6.07
CA GLN A 111 4.34 -12.55 7.26
C GLN A 111 4.07 -11.39 8.22
N GLN A 112 5.08 -10.55 8.49
CA GLN A 112 4.93 -9.35 9.31
C GLN A 112 3.85 -8.41 8.74
N LEU A 113 3.93 -8.09 7.45
CA LEU A 113 2.99 -7.17 6.82
C LEU A 113 1.56 -7.74 6.78
N GLN A 114 1.41 -9.04 6.54
CA GLN A 114 0.11 -9.70 6.62
C GLN A 114 -0.48 -9.71 8.04
N TRP A 115 0.37 -9.80 9.07
CA TRP A 115 -0.07 -9.63 10.46
C TRP A 115 -0.54 -8.19 10.72
N GLU A 116 0.25 -7.19 10.31
CA GLU A 116 -0.10 -5.77 10.47
C GLU A 116 -1.43 -5.44 9.76
N LYS A 117 -1.62 -5.89 8.51
CA LYS A 117 -2.87 -5.72 7.76
C LYS A 117 -4.06 -6.36 8.48
N ARG A 118 -3.90 -7.58 9.00
CA ARG A 118 -4.96 -8.28 9.75
C ARG A 118 -5.32 -7.55 11.04
N LYS A 119 -4.32 -7.08 11.79
CA LYS A 119 -4.53 -6.30 13.02
C LYS A 119 -5.32 -5.03 12.73
N GLN A 120 -4.95 -4.29 11.69
CA GLN A 120 -5.65 -3.06 11.31
C GLN A 120 -7.09 -3.33 10.88
N SER A 121 -7.33 -4.39 10.10
CA SER A 121 -8.69 -4.82 9.74
C SER A 121 -9.56 -5.13 10.96
N LEU A 122 -9.00 -5.82 11.97
CA LEU A 122 -9.72 -6.09 13.22
C LEU A 122 -10.06 -4.78 13.96
N ILE A 123 -9.10 -3.87 14.09
CA ILE A 123 -9.33 -2.56 14.73
C ILE A 123 -10.48 -1.82 14.03
N THR A 124 -10.45 -1.69 12.70
CA THR A 124 -11.50 -1.01 11.93
C THR A 124 -12.87 -1.64 12.15
N ARG A 125 -12.94 -2.98 12.19
CA ARG A 125 -14.20 -3.69 12.45
C ARG A 125 -14.75 -3.42 13.85
N PHE A 126 -13.89 -3.44 14.87
CA PHE A 126 -14.30 -3.10 16.24
C PHE A 126 -14.75 -1.64 16.35
N SER A 127 -14.02 -0.70 15.75
CA SER A 127 -14.42 0.72 15.73
C SER A 127 -15.79 0.91 15.09
N THR A 128 -16.03 0.28 13.93
CA THR A 128 -17.33 0.36 13.23
C THR A 128 -18.48 -0.19 14.09
N LEU A 129 -18.25 -1.31 14.80
CA LEU A 129 -19.26 -1.89 15.69
C LEU A 129 -19.63 -0.94 16.84
N LEU A 130 -18.65 -0.22 17.39
CA LEU A 130 -18.84 0.72 18.49
C LEU A 130 -19.49 2.04 18.05
N ASP A 131 -19.26 2.49 16.81
CA ASP A 131 -19.85 3.73 16.26
C ASP A 131 -21.38 3.70 16.23
N HIS A 132 -22.00 2.51 16.21
CA HIS A 132 -23.44 2.35 16.27
C HIS A 132 -24.07 2.67 17.64
N LYS A 133 -23.26 3.02 18.66
CA LYS A 133 -23.69 3.37 20.03
C LYS A 133 -24.67 2.35 20.65
N ASN A 134 -24.51 1.09 20.29
CA ASN A 134 -25.31 0.00 20.81
C ASN A 134 -24.70 -0.49 22.13
N LYS A 135 -25.37 -0.16 23.25
CA LYS A 135 -24.91 -0.50 24.60
C LYS A 135 -24.65 -2.01 24.77
N GLN A 136 -25.47 -2.86 24.17
CA GLN A 136 -25.28 -4.32 24.25
C GLN A 136 -23.99 -4.77 23.56
N ILE A 137 -23.64 -4.16 22.43
CA ILE A 137 -22.41 -4.47 21.71
C ILE A 137 -21.19 -3.99 22.51
N GLU A 138 -21.27 -2.81 23.11
CA GLU A 138 -20.23 -2.28 23.98
C GLU A 138 -19.98 -3.18 25.19
N GLU A 139 -21.03 -3.62 25.88
CA GLU A 139 -20.95 -4.55 27.02
C GLU A 139 -20.32 -5.88 26.62
N LEU A 140 -20.66 -6.43 25.44
CA LEU A 140 -20.05 -7.66 24.92
C LEU A 140 -18.57 -7.48 24.58
N CYS A 141 -18.19 -6.35 23.97
CA CYS A 141 -16.79 -6.04 23.68
C CYS A 141 -15.98 -5.94 24.98
N LEU A 142 -16.49 -5.24 26.01
CA LEU A 142 -15.82 -5.12 27.30
C LEU A 142 -15.66 -6.48 28.00
N ALA A 143 -16.71 -7.32 27.99
CA ALA A 143 -16.64 -8.65 28.57
C ALA A 143 -15.58 -9.54 27.89
N PHE A 144 -15.51 -9.51 26.56
CA PHE A 144 -14.48 -10.22 25.80
C PHE A 144 -13.06 -9.73 26.14
N LEU A 145 -12.85 -8.41 26.20
CA LEU A 145 -11.54 -7.83 26.53
C LEU A 145 -11.10 -8.25 27.94
N HIS A 146 -11.99 -8.16 28.92
CA HIS A 146 -11.70 -8.59 30.29
C HIS A 146 -11.33 -10.07 30.39
N GLN A 147 -12.00 -10.94 29.62
CA GLN A 147 -11.63 -12.36 29.59
C GLN A 147 -10.21 -12.56 29.06
N MET A 148 -9.88 -11.93 27.93
CA MET A 148 -8.56 -12.09 27.29
C MET A 148 -7.41 -11.51 28.13
N GLU A 149 -7.65 -10.38 28.83
CA GLU A 149 -6.66 -9.74 29.71
C GLU A 149 -6.34 -10.59 30.95
N ASN A 150 -7.36 -11.28 31.49
CA ASN A 150 -7.20 -12.15 32.65
C ASN A 150 -6.52 -13.48 32.28
N GLU A 151 -6.88 -14.10 31.15
CA GLU A 151 -6.20 -15.31 30.65
C GLU A 151 -4.72 -15.06 30.32
N SER A 152 -4.37 -13.83 29.94
CA SER A 152 -2.98 -13.43 29.68
C SER A 152 -2.17 -13.15 30.96
N SER A 153 -2.82 -13.06 32.12
CA SER A 153 -2.19 -12.78 33.42
C SER A 153 -1.93 -14.04 34.25
N GLU A 154 -2.42 -15.21 33.81
CA GLU A 154 -2.24 -16.51 34.48
C GLU A 154 -1.11 -17.38 33.86
N VAL A 155 -0.30 -16.82 32.95
CA VAL A 155 0.85 -17.48 32.31
C VAL A 155 2.17 -16.82 32.68
#